data_AF-A0A7D5SI13-F1
#
_entry.id   AF-A0A7D5SI13-F1
#
_cell.length_a   1.000
_cell.length_b   1.000
_cell.length_c   1.000
_cell.angle_alpha   90.00
_cell.angle_beta   90.00
_cell.angle_gamma   90.00
#
_symmetry.space_group_name_H-M   'P 1'
#
loop_
_entity.id
_entity.type
_entity.pdbx_description
1 polymer ?
#
loop_
_entity_poly.entity_id
_entity_poly.type
_entity_poly.pdbx_seq_one_letter_code
_entity_poly.pdbx_strand_id
1 'polypeptide(L)'
;MKAKIIFSLAFILFLIVLSNSPARSDCPPGWEEHTVTSLYTYNYGGYYFSCYFTIVYCCRWNNDLKSVESIIDAVYPLYNSMCWIFITNWGNFRDWVHETVAEASSQCTPPYPPCDDENNPYYEIQIIAYNCMYFKNYQPYPGDDFICKLLRCDNQTNYCKKTYRVCMDYSVNPPVVRRILISVEPYGEPQCPTTRPELPPEGDPRWGQYWITNCFAEPCQ
;
A
#
# COMPACT_ATOMS: atom_id res chain seq x y z
N MET A 1 -15.49 31.53 -40.43
CA MET A 1 -15.67 30.06 -40.38
C MET A 1 -14.42 29.32 -39.85
N LYS A 2 -13.19 29.70 -40.28
CA LYS A 2 -11.94 29.06 -39.82
C LYS A 2 -11.66 29.14 -38.31
N ALA A 3 -12.02 30.24 -37.64
CA ALA A 3 -11.77 30.41 -36.19
C ALA A 3 -12.58 29.44 -35.30
N LYS A 4 -13.80 29.04 -35.71
CA LYS A 4 -14.63 28.11 -34.93
C LYS A 4 -14.07 26.69 -34.96
N ILE A 5 -13.47 26.28 -36.07
CA ILE A 5 -12.86 24.94 -36.24
C ILE A 5 -11.61 24.82 -35.36
N ILE A 6 -10.79 25.87 -35.29
CA ILE A 6 -9.58 25.88 -34.44
C ILE A 6 -9.96 25.80 -32.95
N PHE A 7 -10.99 26.52 -32.53
CA PHE A 7 -11.46 26.48 -31.13
C PHE A 7 -12.00 25.10 -30.74
N SER A 8 -12.77 24.44 -31.62
CA SER A 8 -13.26 23.08 -31.37
C SER A 8 -12.13 22.05 -31.32
N LEU A 9 -11.10 22.16 -32.17
CA LEU A 9 -9.94 21.28 -32.14
C LEU A 9 -9.11 21.45 -30.85
N ALA A 10 -8.89 22.70 -30.42
CA ALA A 10 -8.20 22.99 -29.16
C ALA A 10 -8.98 22.47 -27.94
N PHE A 11 -10.30 22.60 -27.93
CA PHE A 11 -11.15 22.10 -26.86
C PHE A 11 -11.16 20.56 -26.79
N ILE A 12 -11.19 19.88 -27.94
CA ILE A 12 -11.11 18.41 -28.01
C ILE A 12 -9.72 17.93 -27.55
N LEU A 13 -8.63 18.59 -27.98
CA LEU A 13 -7.29 18.27 -27.50
C LEU A 13 -7.15 18.49 -25.99
N PHE A 14 -7.72 19.58 -25.46
CA PHE A 14 -7.72 19.85 -24.02
C PHE A 14 -8.50 18.79 -23.24
N LEU A 15 -9.65 18.35 -23.75
CA LEU A 15 -10.42 17.26 -23.15
C LEU A 15 -9.65 15.93 -23.18
N ILE A 16 -8.95 15.61 -24.28
CA ILE A 16 -8.13 14.40 -24.40
C ILE A 16 -6.94 14.43 -23.42
N VAL A 17 -6.31 15.58 -23.21
CA VAL A 17 -5.24 15.74 -22.22
C VAL A 17 -5.76 15.58 -20.79
N LEU A 18 -6.95 16.10 -20.50
CA LEU A 18 -7.60 15.89 -19.19
C LEU A 18 -8.01 14.43 -18.97
N SER A 19 -8.48 13.72 -19.99
CA SER A 19 -8.89 12.30 -19.85
C SER A 19 -7.74 11.30 -19.97
N ASN A 20 -6.59 11.68 -20.52
CA ASN A 20 -5.35 10.88 -20.53
C ASN A 20 -4.37 11.25 -19.42
N SER A 21 -4.80 12.06 -18.45
CA SER A 21 -4.08 12.09 -17.17
C SER A 21 -4.16 10.67 -16.63
N PRO A 22 -3.03 9.95 -16.44
CA PRO A 22 -3.08 8.68 -15.73
C PRO A 22 -3.84 8.96 -14.43
N ALA A 23 -4.78 8.08 -14.07
CA ALA A 23 -5.49 8.17 -12.81
C ALA A 23 -4.43 8.19 -11.70
N ARG A 24 -4.03 9.41 -11.32
CA ARG A 24 -3.09 9.71 -10.24
C ARG A 24 -3.72 9.06 -9.03
N SER A 25 -2.99 8.23 -8.30
CA SER A 25 -3.53 7.70 -7.07
C SER A 25 -4.04 8.83 -6.20
N ASP A 26 -5.13 8.53 -5.52
CA ASP A 26 -5.90 9.43 -4.68
C ASP A 26 -5.16 9.73 -3.36
N CYS A 27 -3.86 10.04 -3.43
CA CYS A 27 -3.15 10.56 -2.27
C CYS A 27 -3.77 11.89 -1.87
N PRO A 28 -4.03 12.11 -0.57
CA PRO A 28 -4.60 13.38 -0.11
C PRO A 28 -3.70 14.57 -0.48
N PRO A 29 -4.24 15.79 -0.57
CA PRO A 29 -3.44 16.97 -0.86
C PRO A 29 -2.25 17.12 0.10
N GLY A 30 -1.05 17.29 -0.46
CA GLY A 30 0.20 17.39 0.30
C GLY A 30 0.84 16.05 0.68
N TRP A 31 0.31 14.93 0.17
CA TRP A 31 0.91 13.61 0.26
C TRP A 31 1.53 13.20 -1.07
N GLU A 32 2.56 12.38 -1.00
CA GLU A 32 3.25 11.82 -2.16
C GLU A 32 2.95 10.33 -2.27
N GLU A 33 2.71 9.85 -3.49
CA GLU A 33 2.64 8.42 -3.76
C GLU A 33 4.05 7.84 -3.85
N HIS A 34 4.23 6.70 -3.20
CA HIS A 34 5.42 5.88 -3.33
C HIS A 34 5.03 4.41 -3.52
N THR A 35 5.98 3.63 -4.03
CA THR A 35 5.83 2.19 -4.17
C THR A 35 7.05 1.48 -3.63
N VAL A 36 6.83 0.35 -2.97
CA VAL A 36 7.89 -0.55 -2.52
C VAL A 36 7.57 -1.96 -2.98
N THR A 37 8.57 -2.65 -3.54
CA THR A 37 8.45 -4.07 -3.88
C THR A 37 9.35 -4.88 -2.97
N SER A 38 8.79 -5.89 -2.32
CA SER A 38 9.51 -6.74 -1.39
C SER A 38 9.06 -8.20 -1.51
N LEU A 39 9.92 -9.12 -1.08
CA LEU A 39 9.67 -10.56 -1.09
C LEU A 39 8.94 -10.96 0.20
N TYR A 40 7.68 -11.38 0.09
CA TYR A 40 6.99 -12.06 1.17
C TYR A 40 7.33 -13.55 1.12
N THR A 41 7.81 -14.11 2.24
CA THR A 41 8.10 -15.54 2.36
C THR A 41 7.36 -16.11 3.56
N TYR A 42 6.70 -17.25 3.38
CA TYR A 42 6.08 -17.99 4.48
C TYR A 42 6.17 -19.50 4.29
N ASN A 43 6.08 -20.24 5.39
CA ASN A 43 6.09 -21.71 5.35
C ASN A 43 4.67 -22.28 5.32
N TYR A 44 4.36 -23.06 4.30
CA TYR A 44 3.10 -23.79 4.16
C TYR A 44 3.35 -25.29 4.09
N GLY A 45 2.87 -26.04 5.09
CA GLY A 45 2.95 -27.51 5.07
C GLY A 45 4.38 -28.04 4.94
N GLY A 46 5.39 -27.32 5.45
CA GLY A 46 6.81 -27.70 5.35
C GLY A 46 7.53 -27.16 4.11
N TYR A 47 6.83 -26.53 3.17
CA TYR A 47 7.41 -25.90 1.98
C TYR A 47 7.51 -24.39 2.15
N TYR A 48 8.60 -23.79 1.65
CA TYR A 48 8.72 -22.34 1.58
C TYR A 48 8.03 -21.81 0.32
N PHE A 49 7.07 -20.92 0.53
CA PHE A 49 6.44 -20.13 -0.51
C PHE A 49 7.00 -18.72 -0.45
N SER A 50 7.36 -18.18 -1.61
CA SER A 50 7.86 -16.81 -1.73
C SER A 50 7.19 -16.12 -2.91
N CYS A 51 6.68 -14.90 -2.69
CA CYS A 51 6.13 -14.04 -3.73
C CYS A 51 6.58 -12.60 -3.53
N TYR A 52 6.95 -11.94 -4.64
CA TYR A 52 7.16 -10.51 -4.63
C TYR A 52 5.82 -9.81 -4.64
N PHE A 53 5.62 -8.84 -3.74
CA PHE A 53 4.48 -7.93 -3.78
C PHE A 53 4.97 -6.50 -3.91
N THR A 54 4.24 -5.72 -4.69
CA THR A 54 4.33 -4.28 -4.74
C THR A 54 3.24 -3.68 -3.85
N ILE A 55 3.65 -2.78 -2.96
CA ILE A 55 2.78 -2.02 -2.07
C ILE A 55 2.77 -0.58 -2.56
N VAL A 56 1.59 -0.04 -2.82
CA VAL A 56 1.34 1.36 -3.15
C VAL A 56 0.86 2.06 -1.88
N TYR A 57 1.54 3.13 -1.51
CA TYR A 57 1.20 3.89 -0.31
C TYR A 57 1.40 5.38 -0.55
N CYS A 58 0.62 6.18 0.15
CA CYS A 58 0.81 7.63 0.22
C CYS A 58 1.56 7.93 1.50
N CYS A 59 2.49 8.88 1.48
CA CYS A 59 3.16 9.33 2.70
C CYS A 59 3.38 10.84 2.71
N ARG A 60 3.61 11.37 3.92
CA ARG A 60 4.10 12.73 4.12
C ARG A 60 4.93 12.85 5.39
N TRP A 61 5.79 13.85 5.43
CA TRP A 61 6.44 14.30 6.66
C TRP A 61 5.54 15.31 7.39
N ASN A 62 5.22 15.02 8.65
CA ASN A 62 4.59 15.94 9.56
C ASN A 62 5.66 16.65 10.40
N ASN A 63 5.93 17.91 10.07
CA ASN A 63 7.00 18.68 10.70
C ASN A 63 6.70 19.07 12.16
N ASP A 64 5.43 19.15 12.53
CA ASP A 64 4.99 19.54 13.87
C ASP A 64 5.13 18.37 14.85
N LEU A 65 4.76 17.17 14.40
CA LEU A 65 4.84 15.94 15.20
C LEU A 65 6.19 15.20 15.07
N LYS A 66 7.08 15.68 14.19
CA LYS A 66 8.33 14.97 13.82
C LYS A 66 8.08 13.51 13.47
N SER A 67 7.06 13.30 12.64
CA SER A 67 6.62 11.96 12.27
C SER A 67 6.33 11.82 10.79
N VAL A 68 6.41 10.59 10.33
CA VAL A 68 5.91 10.19 9.01
C VAL A 68 4.50 9.69 9.19
N GLU A 69 3.62 10.12 8.32
CA GLU A 69 2.30 9.53 8.20
C GLU A 69 2.25 8.80 6.86
N SER A 70 1.82 7.54 6.87
CA SER A 70 1.70 6.69 5.69
C SER A 70 0.34 6.02 5.64
N ILE A 71 -0.26 5.95 4.44
CA ILE A 71 -1.54 5.30 4.18
C ILE A 71 -1.33 4.27 3.08
N ILE A 72 -1.65 3.01 3.38
CA ILE A 72 -1.58 1.92 2.40
C ILE A 72 -2.81 1.99 1.50
N ASP A 73 -2.61 2.07 0.18
CA ASP A 73 -3.68 2.22 -0.80
C ASP A 73 -3.95 0.90 -1.55
N ALA A 74 -2.88 0.22 -1.99
CA ALA A 74 -2.98 -1.02 -2.74
C ALA A 74 -1.82 -1.97 -2.44
N VAL A 75 -2.07 -3.27 -2.57
CA VAL A 75 -1.04 -4.33 -2.56
C VAL A 75 -1.31 -5.26 -3.72
N TYR A 76 -0.27 -5.72 -4.43
CA TYR A 76 -0.43 -6.70 -5.51
C TYR A 76 0.84 -7.51 -5.76
N PRO A 77 0.72 -8.80 -6.10
CA PRO A 77 1.88 -9.61 -6.43
C PRO A 77 2.47 -9.21 -7.77
N LEU A 78 3.80 -9.27 -7.84
CA LEU A 78 4.54 -9.10 -9.07
C LEU A 78 4.65 -10.47 -9.76
N TYR A 79 4.44 -10.49 -11.09
CA TYR A 79 4.55 -11.66 -11.97
C TYR A 79 3.50 -12.77 -11.81
N ASN A 80 2.84 -12.92 -10.65
CA ASN A 80 1.87 -13.99 -10.44
C ASN A 80 0.68 -13.57 -9.58
N SER A 81 -0.46 -13.29 -10.22
CA SER A 81 -1.73 -12.96 -9.56
C SER A 81 -2.24 -14.04 -8.61
N MET A 82 -1.82 -15.30 -8.79
CA MET A 82 -2.21 -16.41 -7.91
C MET A 82 -1.48 -16.40 -6.56
N CYS A 83 -0.50 -15.52 -6.32
CA CYS A 83 0.16 -15.46 -5.00
C CYS A 83 -0.84 -15.30 -3.83
N TRP A 84 -2.00 -14.66 -4.09
CA TRP A 84 -3.05 -14.46 -3.09
C TRP A 84 -3.65 -15.75 -2.52
N ILE A 85 -3.82 -16.79 -3.34
CA ILE A 85 -4.46 -18.04 -2.88
C ILE A 85 -3.56 -18.83 -1.92
N PHE A 86 -2.26 -18.55 -1.94
CA PHE A 86 -1.29 -19.22 -1.08
C PHE A 86 -1.10 -18.52 0.27
N ILE A 87 -1.60 -17.29 0.45
CA ILE A 87 -1.54 -16.59 1.74
C ILE A 87 -2.60 -17.17 2.69
N THR A 88 -2.13 -17.93 3.67
CA THR A 88 -2.98 -18.58 4.68
C THR A 88 -3.02 -17.84 6.02
N ASN A 89 -1.93 -17.17 6.39
CA ASN A 89 -1.88 -16.30 7.58
C ASN A 89 -1.87 -14.83 7.17
N TRP A 90 -3.06 -14.23 7.15
CA TRP A 90 -3.27 -12.83 6.78
C TRP A 90 -2.78 -11.84 7.83
N GLY A 91 -2.79 -12.21 9.11
CA GLY A 91 -2.19 -11.39 10.16
C GLY A 91 -0.71 -11.16 9.90
N ASN A 92 0.04 -12.24 9.66
CA ASN A 92 1.46 -12.16 9.32
C ASN A 92 1.70 -11.41 8.00
N PHE A 93 0.87 -11.64 6.98
CA PHE A 93 0.99 -10.92 5.72
C PHE A 93 0.81 -9.41 5.92
N ARG A 94 -0.22 -8.98 6.65
CA ARG A 94 -0.46 -7.58 6.94
C ARG A 94 0.68 -6.97 7.77
N ASP A 95 1.19 -7.69 8.75
CA ASP A 95 2.31 -7.26 9.56
C ASP A 95 3.54 -7.00 8.68
N TRP A 96 3.83 -7.94 7.79
CA TRP A 96 4.87 -7.79 6.77
C TRP A 96 4.65 -6.60 5.84
N VAL A 97 3.42 -6.34 5.38
CA VAL A 97 3.10 -5.15 4.58
C VAL A 97 3.42 -3.87 5.36
N HIS A 98 3.00 -3.78 6.62
CA HIS A 98 3.27 -2.59 7.45
C HIS A 98 4.76 -2.40 7.71
N GLU A 99 5.49 -3.46 8.03
CA GLU A 99 6.94 -3.40 8.24
C GLU A 99 7.66 -2.96 6.96
N THR A 100 7.27 -3.50 5.81
CA THR A 100 7.83 -3.12 4.50
C THR A 100 7.60 -1.64 4.19
N VAL A 101 6.39 -1.12 4.49
CA VAL A 101 6.11 0.32 4.34
C VAL A 101 6.92 1.15 5.35
N ALA A 102 7.08 0.68 6.60
CA ALA A 102 7.89 1.35 7.61
C ALA A 102 9.37 1.45 7.21
N GLU A 103 9.87 0.48 6.46
CA GLU A 103 11.20 0.47 5.87
C GLU A 103 11.33 1.48 4.73
N ALA A 104 10.38 1.45 3.80
CA ALA A 104 10.37 2.34 2.65
C ALA A 104 10.04 3.80 3.01
N SER A 105 9.43 4.04 4.17
CA SER A 105 9.03 5.37 4.66
C SER A 105 10.20 6.36 4.82
N SER A 106 11.45 5.88 4.84
CA SER A 106 12.65 6.74 4.80
C SER A 106 12.69 7.69 3.60
N GLN A 107 11.98 7.37 2.52
CA GLN A 107 11.82 8.23 1.34
C GLN A 107 10.98 9.48 1.62
N CYS A 108 10.18 9.44 2.68
CA CYS A 108 9.21 10.46 3.06
C CYS A 108 9.69 11.29 4.26
N THR A 109 10.94 11.12 4.69
CA THR A 109 11.47 11.73 5.91
C THR A 109 12.72 12.54 5.65
N PRO A 110 13.02 13.54 6.50
CA PRO A 110 14.39 13.97 6.67
C PRO A 110 15.26 12.80 7.20
N PRO A 111 16.60 12.94 7.18
CA PRO A 111 17.50 11.96 7.79
C PRO A 111 17.12 11.66 9.24
N TYR A 112 17.15 10.38 9.61
CA TYR A 112 16.82 9.95 10.97
C TYR A 112 17.82 10.49 11.99
N PRO A 113 17.36 10.87 13.20
CA PRO A 113 18.26 11.36 14.23
C PRO A 113 19.10 10.21 14.79
N PRO A 114 20.25 10.51 15.41
CA PRO A 114 21.01 9.53 16.18
C PRO A 114 20.17 8.95 17.32
N CYS A 115 20.27 7.65 17.58
CA CYS A 115 19.56 7.01 18.69
C CYS A 115 20.00 7.50 20.08
N ASP A 116 21.16 8.13 20.18
CA ASP A 116 21.77 8.69 21.39
C ASP A 116 21.60 10.22 21.50
N ASP A 117 20.81 10.85 20.63
CA ASP A 117 20.49 12.28 20.72
C ASP A 117 19.66 12.57 21.98
N GLU A 118 20.17 13.43 22.87
CA GLU A 118 19.52 13.78 24.13
C GLU A 118 18.20 14.56 23.96
N ASN A 119 18.03 15.27 22.84
CA ASN A 119 16.89 16.15 22.60
C ASN A 119 15.83 15.48 21.72
N ASN A 120 16.25 14.73 20.70
CA ASN A 120 15.34 14.06 19.75
C ASN A 120 15.86 12.66 19.38
N PRO A 121 15.80 11.68 20.30
CA PRO A 121 16.39 10.36 20.08
C PRO A 121 15.71 9.51 19.01
N TYR A 122 14.53 9.93 18.52
CA TYR A 122 13.78 9.20 17.50
C TYR A 122 12.79 10.09 16.76
N TYR A 123 12.40 9.64 15.56
CA TYR A 123 11.15 10.04 14.91
C TYR A 123 10.11 8.93 15.01
N GLU A 124 8.85 9.27 14.77
CA GLU A 124 7.77 8.28 14.70
C GLU A 124 7.35 8.03 13.24
N ILE A 125 7.04 6.78 12.91
CA ILE A 125 6.40 6.40 11.65
C ILE A 125 5.02 5.84 12.00
N GLN A 126 3.98 6.52 11.54
CA GLN A 126 2.59 6.14 11.72
C GLN A 126 2.05 5.58 10.40
N ILE A 127 1.69 4.30 10.41
CA ILE A 127 1.18 3.59 9.24
C ILE A 127 -0.29 3.28 9.46
N ILE A 128 -1.12 3.79 8.56
CA ILE A 128 -2.56 3.60 8.53
C ILE A 128 -2.90 2.60 7.42
N ALA A 129 -3.58 1.53 7.80
CA ALA A 129 -4.20 0.60 6.87
C ALA A 129 -5.71 0.51 7.17
N TYR A 130 -6.54 0.85 6.20
CA TYR A 130 -7.99 0.72 6.34
C TYR A 130 -8.39 -0.76 6.41
N ASN A 131 -9.38 -1.09 7.25
CA ASN A 131 -9.65 -2.51 7.50
C ASN A 131 -10.44 -3.17 6.37
N CYS A 132 -11.26 -2.43 5.60
CA CYS A 132 -12.01 -3.01 4.49
C CYS A 132 -11.21 -2.93 3.19
N MET A 133 -11.05 -4.09 2.57
CA MET A 133 -10.36 -4.24 1.30
C MET A 133 -11.22 -5.05 0.33
N TYR A 134 -10.91 -4.98 -0.96
CA TYR A 134 -11.49 -5.85 -1.99
C TYR A 134 -10.41 -6.24 -3.01
N PHE A 135 -10.61 -7.38 -3.66
CA PHE A 135 -9.75 -7.80 -4.75
C PHE A 135 -10.29 -7.29 -6.08
N LYS A 136 -9.39 -6.82 -6.95
CA LYS A 136 -9.67 -6.43 -8.33
C LYS A 136 -8.67 -7.09 -9.24
N ASN A 137 -9.14 -7.97 -10.11
CA ASN A 137 -8.34 -8.50 -11.21
C ASN A 137 -8.63 -7.71 -12.47
N TYR A 138 -7.60 -7.12 -13.06
CA TYR A 138 -7.74 -6.32 -14.26
C TYR A 138 -6.46 -6.33 -15.07
N GLN A 139 -6.59 -5.99 -16.34
CA GLN A 139 -5.48 -5.79 -17.24
C GLN A 139 -5.12 -4.29 -17.26
N PRO A 140 -3.89 -3.89 -16.85
CA PRO A 140 -3.50 -2.47 -16.81
C PRO A 140 -3.54 -1.79 -18.17
N TYR A 141 -3.00 -2.44 -19.19
CA TYR A 141 -3.02 -1.98 -20.57
C TYR A 141 -3.42 -3.12 -21.52
N PRO A 142 -4.10 -2.85 -22.64
CA PRO A 142 -4.49 -3.88 -23.59
C PRO A 142 -3.27 -4.70 -24.06
N GLY A 143 -3.29 -6.00 -23.78
CA GLY A 143 -2.21 -6.93 -24.12
C GLY A 143 -1.31 -7.32 -22.94
N ASP A 144 -1.41 -6.65 -21.79
CA ASP A 144 -0.67 -7.01 -20.58
C ASP A 144 -1.25 -8.25 -19.88
N ASP A 145 -0.46 -8.84 -18.99
CA ASP A 145 -0.98 -9.84 -18.07
C ASP A 145 -1.98 -9.21 -17.08
N PHE A 146 -2.96 -10.02 -16.66
CA PHE A 146 -3.90 -9.61 -15.62
C PHE A 146 -3.20 -9.56 -14.27
N ILE A 147 -3.41 -8.46 -13.55
CA ILE A 147 -2.94 -8.27 -12.18
C ILE A 147 -4.11 -8.26 -11.21
N CYS A 148 -3.96 -8.98 -10.10
CA CYS A 148 -4.91 -8.98 -9.00
C CYS A 148 -4.42 -8.05 -7.89
N LYS A 149 -5.08 -6.91 -7.69
CA LYS A 149 -4.79 -5.97 -6.61
C LYS A 149 -5.74 -6.17 -5.44
N LEU A 150 -5.21 -6.06 -4.23
CA LEU A 150 -5.97 -5.80 -3.01
C LEU A 150 -6.03 -4.28 -2.82
N LEU A 151 -7.24 -3.72 -2.82
CA LEU A 151 -7.51 -2.28 -2.80
C LEU A 151 -8.37 -1.91 -1.60
N ARG A 152 -8.15 -0.74 -1.01
CA ARG A 152 -9.06 -0.20 0.03
C ARG A 152 -10.44 0.07 -0.54
N CYS A 153 -11.49 -0.18 0.24
CA CYS A 153 -12.83 0.27 -0.09
C CYS A 153 -13.00 1.79 0.19
N ASP A 154 -13.89 2.45 -0.55
CA ASP A 154 -14.14 3.87 -0.37
C ASP A 154 -14.89 4.20 0.94
N ASN A 155 -14.79 5.45 1.38
CA ASN A 155 -15.58 6.03 2.49
C ASN A 155 -15.48 5.32 3.85
N GLN A 156 -14.32 4.73 4.14
CA GLN A 156 -14.07 4.11 5.43
C GLN A 156 -13.57 5.11 6.46
N THR A 157 -14.00 4.89 7.71
CA THR A 157 -13.46 5.59 8.88
C THR A 157 -12.68 4.68 9.81
N ASN A 158 -12.76 3.36 9.58
CA ASN A 158 -12.11 2.35 10.41
C ASN A 158 -10.77 1.92 9.83
N TYR A 159 -9.73 1.94 10.66
CA TYR A 159 -8.37 1.61 10.25
C TYR A 159 -7.55 1.05 11.41
N CYS A 160 -6.47 0.37 11.06
CA CYS A 160 -5.42 -0.07 11.95
C CYS A 160 -4.26 0.92 11.82
N LYS A 161 -3.80 1.48 12.95
CA LYS A 161 -2.62 2.34 13.00
C LYS A 161 -1.49 1.62 13.71
N LYS A 162 -0.36 1.46 13.04
CA LYS A 162 0.89 0.99 13.67
C LYS A 162 1.87 2.13 13.79
N THR A 163 2.39 2.34 15.00
CA THR A 163 3.39 3.37 15.26
C THR A 163 4.73 2.73 15.56
N TYR A 164 5.75 3.13 14.80
CA TYR A 164 7.14 2.73 15.02
C TYR A 164 7.96 3.93 15.46
N ARG A 165 8.96 3.72 16.34
CA ARG A 165 10.05 4.69 16.53
C ARG A 165 11.22 4.28 15.68
N VAL A 166 11.84 5.28 15.06
CA VAL A 166 13.02 5.10 14.20
C VAL A 166 14.12 6.08 14.56
N CYS A 167 15.35 5.57 14.54
CA CYS A 167 16.57 6.34 14.72
C CYS A 167 17.74 5.67 13.98
N MET A 168 18.84 6.39 13.79
CA MET A 168 20.08 5.86 13.23
C MET A 168 21.03 5.47 14.38
N ASP A 169 21.42 4.20 14.43
CA ASP A 169 22.37 3.69 15.41
C ASP A 169 23.79 3.75 14.86
N TYR A 170 24.55 4.73 15.35
CA TYR A 170 25.95 4.96 15.01
C TYR A 170 26.93 4.13 15.86
N SER A 171 26.45 3.29 16.79
CA SER A 171 27.32 2.39 17.58
C SER A 171 27.86 1.22 16.78
N VAL A 172 27.31 0.97 15.58
CA VAL A 172 27.74 -0.09 14.64
C VAL A 172 28.23 0.51 13.32
N ASN A 173 29.09 -0.23 12.60
CA ASN A 173 29.64 0.18 11.30
C ASN A 173 29.34 -0.88 10.23
N PRO A 174 28.59 -0.55 9.16
CA PRO A 174 27.94 0.75 8.90
C PRO A 174 26.81 1.07 9.90
N PRO A 175 26.47 2.34 10.12
CA PRO A 175 25.31 2.72 10.93
C PRO A 175 24.04 2.05 10.43
N VAL A 176 23.18 1.62 11.35
CA VAL A 176 21.95 0.89 11.02
C VAL A 176 20.72 1.65 11.48
N VAL A 177 19.64 1.57 10.71
CA VAL A 177 18.35 2.09 11.14
C VAL A 177 17.78 1.14 12.20
N ARG A 178 17.56 1.65 13.42
CA ARG A 178 16.81 0.93 14.44
C ARG A 178 15.35 1.33 14.34
N ARG A 179 14.49 0.32 14.23
CA ARG A 179 13.03 0.47 14.20
C ARG A 179 12.41 -0.40 15.28
N ILE A 180 11.51 0.18 16.06
CA ILE A 180 10.81 -0.50 17.15
C ILE A 180 9.32 -0.24 17.00
N LEU A 181 8.49 -1.28 17.02
CA LEU A 181 7.03 -1.14 17.07
C LEU A 181 6.62 -0.74 18.49
N ILE A 182 5.84 0.34 18.62
CA ILE A 182 5.46 0.92 19.91
C ILE A 182 3.98 0.71 20.22
N SER A 183 3.13 0.84 19.21
CA SER A 183 1.69 0.67 19.37
C SER A 183 1.03 0.08 18.11
N VAL A 184 -0.06 -0.62 18.37
CA VAL A 184 -1.03 -1.09 17.38
C VAL A 184 -2.40 -0.66 17.88
N GLU A 185 -3.01 0.29 17.19
CA GLU A 185 -4.25 0.95 17.62
C GLU A 185 -5.35 0.72 16.58
N PRO A 186 -6.42 -0.04 16.92
CA PRO A 186 -7.61 -0.11 16.08
C PRO A 186 -8.44 1.17 16.26
N TYR A 187 -8.89 1.74 15.16
CA TYR A 187 -9.82 2.86 15.14
C TYR A 187 -11.12 2.43 14.48
N GLY A 188 -12.23 2.54 15.21
CA GLY A 188 -13.55 2.17 14.74
C GLY A 188 -13.77 0.66 14.59
N GLU A 189 -15.04 0.28 14.47
CA GLU A 189 -15.43 -1.10 14.17
C GLU A 189 -15.40 -1.37 12.66
N PRO A 190 -15.11 -2.61 12.21
CA PRO A 190 -15.18 -2.96 10.80
C PRO A 190 -16.56 -2.69 10.20
N GLN A 191 -16.60 -1.90 9.12
CA GLN A 191 -17.85 -1.54 8.41
C GLN A 191 -18.24 -2.53 7.30
N CYS A 192 -17.52 -3.63 7.16
CA CYS A 192 -17.70 -4.65 6.13
C CYS A 192 -17.58 -6.06 6.74
N PRO A 193 -18.08 -7.11 6.05
CA PRO A 193 -18.03 -8.48 6.56
C PRO A 193 -16.59 -8.97 6.80
N THR A 194 -16.32 -9.65 7.90
CA THR A 194 -15.01 -10.27 8.17
C THR A 194 -14.74 -11.54 7.37
N THR A 195 -15.75 -12.03 6.65
CA THR A 195 -15.60 -13.19 5.77
C THR A 195 -14.90 -12.76 4.48
N ARG A 196 -13.65 -13.19 4.33
CA ARG A 196 -12.87 -13.00 3.11
C ARG A 196 -13.55 -13.70 1.92
N PRO A 197 -13.67 -13.04 0.75
CA PRO A 197 -14.22 -13.65 -0.45
C PRO A 197 -13.33 -14.78 -0.95
N GLU A 198 -13.96 -15.81 -1.52
CA GLU A 198 -13.25 -16.89 -2.18
C GLU A 198 -12.64 -16.38 -3.49
N LEU A 199 -11.32 -16.56 -3.63
CA LEU A 199 -10.60 -16.25 -4.86
C LEU A 199 -10.70 -17.42 -5.84
N PRO A 200 -10.58 -17.18 -7.16
CA PRO A 200 -10.54 -18.27 -8.13
C PRO A 200 -9.40 -19.25 -7.79
N PRO A 201 -9.65 -20.57 -7.80
CA PRO A 201 -8.60 -21.54 -7.55
C PRO A 201 -7.52 -21.52 -8.64
N GLU A 202 -6.42 -22.23 -8.40
CA GLU A 202 -5.35 -22.38 -9.38
C GLU A 202 -5.90 -22.99 -10.69
N GLY A 203 -5.49 -22.43 -11.83
CA GLY A 203 -5.94 -22.87 -13.16
C GLY A 203 -7.33 -22.39 -13.58
N ASP A 204 -8.05 -21.63 -12.75
CA ASP A 204 -9.35 -21.07 -13.11
C ASP A 204 -9.22 -19.97 -14.19
N PRO A 205 -10.00 -20.01 -15.29
CA PRO A 205 -9.93 -19.02 -16.37
C PRO A 205 -10.26 -17.59 -15.92
N ARG A 206 -10.90 -17.38 -14.77
CA ARG A 206 -11.17 -16.06 -14.20
C ARG A 206 -9.90 -15.26 -13.95
N TRP A 207 -8.74 -15.89 -13.73
CA TRP A 207 -7.47 -15.17 -13.61
C TRP A 207 -7.10 -14.37 -14.87
N GLY A 208 -7.60 -14.76 -16.04
CA GLY A 208 -7.45 -14.04 -17.31
C GLY A 208 -8.63 -13.13 -17.67
N GLN A 209 -9.47 -12.74 -16.71
CA GLN A 209 -10.68 -11.95 -16.93
C GLN A 209 -10.84 -10.85 -15.86
N TYR A 210 -11.57 -9.79 -16.19
CA TYR A 210 -11.91 -8.76 -15.22
C TYR A 210 -12.88 -9.29 -14.17
N TRP A 211 -12.56 -9.10 -12.90
CA TRP A 211 -13.49 -9.34 -11.79
C TRP A 211 -13.15 -8.51 -10.57
N ILE A 212 -14.14 -8.31 -9.71
CA ILE A 212 -14.01 -7.66 -8.41
C ILE A 212 -14.73 -8.49 -7.35
N THR A 213 -14.23 -8.48 -6.11
CA THR A 213 -14.94 -9.04 -4.97
C THR A 213 -15.72 -7.98 -4.23
N ASN A 214 -16.64 -8.40 -3.36
CA ASN A 214 -17.18 -7.52 -2.33
C ASN A 214 -16.08 -7.11 -1.34
N CYS A 215 -16.30 -5.99 -0.64
CA CYS A 215 -15.47 -5.55 0.47
C CYS A 215 -15.51 -6.55 1.63
N PHE A 216 -14.36 -6.78 2.25
CA PHE A 216 -14.23 -7.60 3.45
C PHE A 216 -13.25 -6.96 4.43
N ALA A 217 -13.46 -7.22 5.72
CA ALA A 217 -12.67 -6.67 6.82
C ALA A 217 -11.54 -7.61 7.19
N GLU A 218 -10.35 -7.06 7.38
CA GLU A 218 -9.27 -7.72 8.09
C GLU A 218 -9.07 -7.06 9.46
N PRO A 219 -9.37 -7.75 10.57
CA PRO A 219 -9.30 -7.15 11.92
C PRO A 219 -7.85 -6.86 12.30
N CYS A 220 -7.58 -5.67 12.86
CA CYS A 220 -6.23 -5.17 13.21
C CYS A 220 -5.41 -6.11 14.12
N GLN A 221 -6.09 -7.03 14.83
CA GLN A 221 -5.53 -8.15 15.61
C GLN A 221 -6.40 -9.39 15.44
#